data_AF-A0A1B8Y5T5-F1
#
_entry.id   AF-A0A1B8Y5T5-F1
#
_cell.length_a   1.000
_cell.length_b   1.000
_cell.length_c   1.000
_cell.angle_alpha   90.00
_cell.angle_beta   90.00
_cell.angle_gamma   90.00
#
_symmetry.space_group_name_H-M   'P 1'
#
loop_
_entity.id
_entity.type
_entity.pdbx_description
1 polymer ?
#
loop_
_entity_poly.entity_id
_entity_poly.type
_entity_poly.pdbx_seq_one_letter_code
_entity_poly.pdbx_strand_id
1 'polypeptide(L)'
;EVNVTVKTEALDTQDLCNNEFPIVPKQGRSDTVVKPLLVQPGGVLEEKSHSSLLCCQDGEEHPKTEEISLKVPENILKDSERAYATVLGDLMGTAMQNLDRLLAMPYGCGEQNMVLFAPNIFILQYLTKTRQLTPEIQSKAKRFLESGYQRQLTYKRNDGSYSAFGQSDKEGNTWLTAFVVKSFNKARPYIFIDESHLSHSFSWLKNNRNENGCFRSVGRLFNNAMK
;
A
#
# COMPACT_ATOMS: atom_id res chain seq x y z
N GLU A 1 25.49 19.19 9.24
CA GLU A 1 25.42 18.99 10.70
C GLU A 1 26.29 20.01 11.39
N VAL A 2 25.87 20.48 12.57
CA VAL A 2 26.66 21.37 13.40
C VAL A 2 26.83 20.73 14.77
N ASN A 3 28.08 20.51 15.19
CA ASN A 3 28.37 20.00 16.53
C ASN A 3 28.33 21.16 17.51
N VAL A 4 27.42 21.10 18.48
CA VAL A 4 27.36 22.06 19.58
C VAL A 4 28.09 21.46 20.77
N THR A 5 29.11 22.17 21.24
CA THR A 5 29.88 21.81 22.43
C THR A 5 29.48 22.74 23.57
N VAL A 6 28.96 22.18 24.65
CA VAL A 6 28.69 22.90 25.89
C VAL A 6 29.67 22.40 26.94
N LYS A 7 30.44 23.32 27.51
CA LYS A 7 31.34 23.04 28.62
C LYS A 7 30.85 23.79 29.85
N THR A 8 30.69 23.07 30.96
CA THR A 8 30.43 23.65 32.27
C THR A 8 31.62 23.38 33.17
N GLU A 9 31.98 24.35 34.00
CA GLU A 9 33.04 24.20 34.98
C GLU A 9 32.67 24.90 36.29
N ALA A 10 33.00 24.27 37.40
CA ALA A 10 32.87 24.87 38.72
C ALA A 10 34.00 25.90 38.91
N LEU A 11 33.63 27.15 39.20
CA LEU A 11 34.56 28.25 39.41
C LEU A 11 35.01 28.28 40.87
N ASP A 12 36.32 28.40 41.07
CA ASP A 12 36.90 28.62 42.39
C ASP A 12 36.73 30.10 42.75
N THR A 13 35.81 30.40 43.67
CA THR A 13 35.43 31.77 44.07
C THR A 13 35.49 31.92 45.58
N GLN A 14 35.87 33.12 46.04
CA GLN A 14 35.95 33.45 47.46
C GLN A 14 34.61 33.97 48.02
N ASP A 15 33.61 34.15 47.16
CA ASP A 15 32.29 34.62 47.53
C ASP A 15 31.50 33.51 48.24
N LEU A 16 30.85 33.88 49.35
CA LEU A 16 30.04 32.94 50.13
C LEU A 16 28.71 32.68 49.43
N CYS A 17 28.39 31.40 49.21
CA CYS A 17 27.06 30.96 48.79
C CYS A 17 26.37 30.36 50.01
N ASN A 18 25.27 30.95 50.48
CA ASN A 18 24.57 30.53 51.71
C ASN A 18 25.51 30.36 52.93
N ASN A 19 26.46 31.30 53.12
CA ASN A 19 27.48 31.28 54.19
C ASN A 19 28.49 30.12 54.14
N GLU A 20 28.60 29.40 53.01
CA GLU A 20 29.61 28.35 52.80
C GLU A 20 30.56 28.70 51.65
N PHE A 21 31.81 28.23 51.73
CA PHE A 21 32.77 28.32 50.63
C PHE A 21 32.46 27.23 49.59
N PRO A 22 32.36 27.57 48.29
CA PRO A 22 32.16 26.59 47.25
C PRO A 22 33.38 25.67 47.12
N ILE A 23 33.17 24.36 47.20
CA ILE A 23 34.24 23.35 47.10
C ILE A 23 34.33 22.85 45.65
N VAL A 24 35.46 23.09 45.00
CA VAL A 24 35.73 22.57 43.65
C VAL A 24 36.51 21.24 43.74
N PRO A 25 35.93 20.09 43.33
CA PRO A 25 36.58 18.79 43.43
C PRO A 25 37.73 18.64 42.41
N LYS A 26 38.77 17.86 42.74
CA LYS A 26 39.91 17.61 41.83
C LYS A 26 39.52 16.84 40.55
N GLN A 27 38.44 16.06 40.61
CA GLN A 27 37.91 15.26 39.51
C GLN A 27 36.43 15.57 39.35
N GLY A 28 35.94 15.71 38.11
CA GLY A 28 34.56 16.14 37.84
C GLY A 28 34.32 17.64 37.94
N ARG A 29 35.38 18.47 38.04
CA ARG A 29 35.27 19.95 38.07
C ARG A 29 34.68 20.55 36.80
N SER A 30 34.76 19.83 35.68
CA SER A 30 34.24 20.26 34.40
C SER A 30 33.59 19.08 33.69
N ASP A 31 32.48 19.37 33.04
CA ASP A 31 31.78 18.46 32.15
C ASP A 31 31.70 19.09 30.76
N THR A 32 31.83 18.28 29.73
CA THR A 32 31.75 18.72 28.33
C THR A 32 30.86 17.77 27.56
N VAL A 33 29.77 18.31 27.02
CA VAL A 33 28.82 17.57 26.21
C VAL A 33 28.90 18.06 24.78
N VAL A 34 29.06 17.13 23.84
CA VAL A 34 28.99 17.40 22.41
C VAL A 34 27.75 16.72 21.85
N LYS A 35 26.86 17.49 21.22
CA LYS A 35 25.67 16.95 20.53
C LYS A 35 25.62 17.46 19.09
N PRO A 36 25.44 16.58 18.10
CA PRO A 36 25.22 17.00 16.72
C PRO A 36 23.80 17.53 16.55
N LEU A 37 23.66 18.65 15.85
CA LEU A 37 22.37 19.19 15.41
C LEU A 37 22.27 19.12 13.88
N LEU A 38 21.16 18.56 13.40
CA LEU A 38 20.81 18.56 11.99
C LEU A 38 20.22 19.92 11.63
N VAL A 39 20.91 20.66 10.78
CA VAL A 39 20.45 21.95 10.26
C VAL A 39 19.83 21.70 8.89
N GLN A 40 18.58 22.13 8.72
CA GLN A 40 17.92 22.16 7.42
C GLN A 40 18.00 23.57 6.84
N PRO A 41 18.08 23.72 5.50
CA PRO A 41 17.96 25.03 4.87
C PRO A 41 16.60 25.64 5.19
N GLY A 42 16.53 26.97 5.27
CA GLY A 42 15.27 27.68 5.43
C GLY A 42 14.37 27.56 4.18
N GLY A 43 13.17 28.13 4.22
CA GLY A 43 12.27 28.18 3.06
C GLY A 43 11.34 26.96 2.91
N VAL A 44 10.69 26.86 1.74
CA VAL A 44 9.74 25.80 1.39
C VAL A 44 10.39 24.89 0.35
N LEU A 45 10.40 23.58 0.63
CA LEU A 45 10.92 22.59 -0.32
C LEU A 45 9.95 22.42 -1.49
N GLU A 46 10.42 22.71 -2.70
CA GLU A 46 9.73 22.37 -3.95
C GLU A 46 10.38 21.13 -4.58
N GLU A 47 9.58 20.08 -4.81
CA GLU A 47 10.02 18.85 -5.47
C GLU A 47 9.37 18.72 -6.85
N LYS A 48 10.17 18.40 -7.87
CA LYS A 48 9.72 18.09 -9.22
C LYS A 48 10.20 16.70 -9.61
N SER A 49 9.26 15.83 -9.94
CA SER A 49 9.54 14.46 -10.34
C SER A 49 9.36 14.28 -11.84
N HIS A 50 10.35 13.64 -12.47
CA HIS A 50 10.27 13.15 -13.84
C HIS A 50 10.32 11.62 -13.81
N SER A 51 9.41 10.96 -14.51
CA SER A 51 9.34 9.50 -14.56
C SER A 51 9.09 9.05 -15.98
N SER A 52 9.88 8.08 -16.44
CA SER A 52 9.77 7.54 -17.78
C SER A 52 9.99 6.02 -17.79
N LEU A 53 9.48 5.36 -18.83
CA LEU A 53 9.58 3.92 -19.00
C LEU A 53 10.39 3.62 -20.26
N LEU A 54 11.58 3.07 -20.05
CA LEU A 54 12.46 2.62 -21.13
C LEU A 54 12.31 1.10 -21.31
N CYS A 55 11.57 0.68 -22.33
CA CYS A 55 11.44 -0.73 -22.71
C CYS A 55 12.33 -1.04 -23.91
N CYS A 56 13.41 -1.79 -23.69
CA CYS A 56 14.21 -2.36 -24.78
C CYS A 56 13.59 -3.70 -25.20
N GLN A 57 13.29 -3.87 -26.49
CA GLN A 57 12.84 -5.17 -27.02
C GLN A 57 14.02 -5.94 -27.59
N ASP A 58 14.01 -7.27 -27.46
CA ASP A 58 15.02 -8.15 -28.07
C ASP A 58 15.01 -7.96 -29.59
N GLY A 59 16.12 -7.45 -30.15
CA GLY A 59 16.28 -7.16 -31.58
C GLY A 59 16.29 -5.68 -31.95
N GLU A 60 16.14 -4.75 -31.00
CA GLU A 60 16.37 -3.32 -31.26
C GLU A 60 17.89 -3.01 -31.30
N GLU A 61 18.41 -2.65 -32.48
CA GLU A 61 19.83 -2.35 -32.69
C GLU A 61 20.27 -0.98 -32.11
N HIS A 62 19.31 -0.10 -31.79
CA HIS A 62 19.62 1.24 -31.29
C HIS A 62 19.30 1.38 -29.79
N PRO A 63 20.26 1.87 -28.97
CA PRO A 63 20.01 2.13 -27.56
C PRO A 63 18.95 3.23 -27.41
N LYS A 64 17.92 2.96 -26.60
CA LYS A 64 16.94 3.99 -26.20
C LYS A 64 17.57 4.89 -25.15
N THR A 65 17.66 6.18 -25.47
CA THR A 65 18.19 7.21 -24.57
C THR A 65 17.14 8.29 -24.38
N GLU A 66 17.03 8.78 -23.16
CA GLU A 66 16.16 9.90 -22.80
C GLU A 66 16.97 10.92 -22.01
N GLU A 67 16.90 12.18 -22.43
CA GLU A 67 17.58 13.28 -21.77
C GLU A 67 16.61 14.05 -20.88
N ILE A 68 16.98 14.20 -19.60
CA ILE A 68 16.16 14.91 -18.61
C ILE A 68 16.83 16.23 -18.28
N SER A 69 16.18 17.34 -18.62
CA SER A 69 16.63 18.69 -18.29
C SER A 69 16.15 19.12 -16.91
N LEU A 70 17.06 19.20 -15.93
CA LEU A 70 16.77 19.67 -14.58
C LEU A 70 16.78 21.21 -14.54
N LYS A 71 15.59 21.82 -14.59
CA LYS A 71 15.43 23.28 -14.45
C LYS A 71 15.28 23.68 -12.98
N VAL A 72 16.28 24.35 -12.44
CA VAL A 72 16.29 24.89 -11.08
C VAL A 72 15.76 26.33 -11.11
N PRO A 73 14.81 26.71 -10.23
CA PRO A 73 14.29 28.08 -10.19
C PRO A 73 15.34 29.07 -9.65
N GLU A 74 15.24 30.34 -10.04
CA GLU A 74 16.25 31.38 -9.72
C GLU A 74 16.32 31.73 -8.22
N ASN A 75 15.24 31.52 -7.48
CA ASN A 75 15.11 31.83 -6.05
C ASN A 75 15.59 30.70 -5.13
N ILE A 76 16.52 29.85 -5.58
CA ILE A 76 17.03 28.74 -4.80
C ILE A 76 17.99 29.18 -3.70
N LEU A 77 17.90 28.55 -2.53
CA LEU A 77 18.91 28.71 -1.48
C LEU A 77 20.15 27.89 -1.82
N LYS A 78 21.32 28.47 -1.60
CA LYS A 78 22.60 27.80 -1.85
C LYS A 78 22.67 26.46 -1.10
N ASP A 79 23.12 25.40 -1.79
CA ASP A 79 23.31 24.05 -1.26
C ASP A 79 21.99 23.36 -0.80
N SER A 80 20.83 23.85 -1.27
CA SER A 80 19.53 23.22 -1.01
C SER A 80 19.09 22.24 -2.10
N GLU A 81 19.70 22.31 -3.28
CA GLU A 81 19.43 21.45 -4.42
C GLU A 81 19.81 20.00 -4.15
N ARG A 82 18.90 19.08 -4.48
CA ARG A 82 19.13 17.64 -4.41
C ARG A 82 18.43 16.98 -5.59
N ALA A 83 19.13 16.05 -6.24
CA ALA A 83 18.58 15.24 -7.31
C ALA A 83 18.80 13.77 -6.99
N TYR A 84 17.76 12.96 -7.18
CA TYR A 84 17.79 11.52 -6.97
C TYR A 84 17.29 10.84 -8.25
N ALA A 85 17.99 9.80 -8.68
CA ALA A 85 17.56 8.94 -9.77
C ALA A 85 17.30 7.54 -9.21
N THR A 86 16.18 6.93 -9.59
CA THR A 86 15.82 5.57 -9.19
C THR A 86 15.45 4.79 -10.44
N VAL A 87 16.07 3.62 -10.62
CA VAL A 87 15.78 2.71 -11.74
C VAL A 87 15.07 1.49 -11.19
N LEU A 88 13.90 1.19 -11.75
CA LEU A 88 13.07 0.05 -11.38
C LEU A 88 12.83 -0.80 -12.63
N GLY A 89 13.24 -2.07 -12.59
CA GLY A 89 12.95 -3.02 -13.67
C GLY A 89 11.53 -3.59 -13.61
N ASP A 90 10.85 -3.41 -12.48
CA ASP A 90 9.52 -3.93 -12.22
C ASP A 90 8.70 -2.89 -11.44
N LEU A 91 7.61 -2.42 -12.04
CA LEU A 91 6.69 -1.44 -11.44
C LEU A 91 6.06 -1.95 -10.13
N MET A 92 5.83 -3.25 -10.00
CA MET A 92 5.29 -3.86 -8.78
C MET A 92 6.37 -4.42 -7.86
N GLY A 93 7.65 -4.39 -8.26
CA GLY A 93 8.74 -5.05 -7.55
C GLY A 93 8.87 -4.60 -6.09
N THR A 94 8.81 -3.29 -5.84
CA THR A 94 8.87 -2.73 -4.48
C THR A 94 7.68 -3.15 -3.62
N ALA A 95 6.48 -3.25 -4.19
CA ALA A 95 5.31 -3.72 -3.47
C ALA A 95 5.44 -5.20 -3.10
N MET A 96 6.00 -6.02 -4.00
CA MET A 96 6.20 -7.46 -3.80
C MET A 96 7.25 -7.79 -2.74
N GLN A 97 8.16 -6.88 -2.40
CA GLN A 97 9.08 -7.07 -1.26
C GLN A 97 8.33 -7.22 0.09
N ASN A 98 7.10 -6.70 0.17
CA ASN A 98 6.25 -6.77 1.35
C ASN A 98 5.04 -7.71 1.14
N LEU A 99 5.24 -8.80 0.39
CA LEU A 99 4.18 -9.73 0.00
C LEU A 99 3.36 -10.25 1.19
N ASP A 100 3.99 -10.52 2.33
CA ASP A 100 3.31 -11.01 3.52
C ASP A 100 2.28 -10.03 4.10
N ARG A 101 2.43 -8.72 3.83
CA ARG A 101 1.44 -7.70 4.18
C ARG A 101 0.34 -7.54 3.13
N LEU A 102 0.61 -7.94 1.89
CA LEU A 102 -0.34 -7.86 0.78
C LEU A 102 -1.26 -9.09 0.71
N LEU A 103 -0.74 -10.29 1.04
CA LEU A 103 -1.54 -11.50 1.18
C LEU A 103 -2.29 -11.49 2.52
N ALA A 104 -3.58 -11.25 2.46
CA ALA A 104 -4.42 -11.12 3.64
C ALA A 104 -5.50 -12.20 3.70
N MET A 105 -5.73 -12.77 4.89
CA MET A 105 -6.84 -13.71 5.10
C MET A 105 -8.17 -12.95 5.02
N PRO A 106 -9.13 -13.37 4.17
CA PRO A 106 -10.44 -12.72 4.10
C PRO A 106 -11.26 -12.88 5.40
N TYR A 107 -11.86 -11.79 5.86
CA TYR A 107 -12.74 -11.73 7.03
C TYR A 107 -13.77 -10.61 6.88
N GLY A 108 -14.65 -10.47 7.88
CA GLY A 108 -15.66 -9.42 7.91
C GLY A 108 -16.92 -9.79 7.11
N CYS A 109 -17.71 -8.76 6.77
CA CYS A 109 -18.95 -8.89 5.99
C CYS A 109 -18.67 -9.10 4.49
N GLY A 110 -19.72 -9.28 3.68
CA GLY A 110 -19.57 -9.60 2.24
C GLY A 110 -18.77 -8.58 1.44
N GLU A 111 -18.78 -7.31 1.86
CA GLU A 111 -17.95 -6.25 1.25
C GLU A 111 -16.48 -6.41 1.67
N GLN A 112 -16.22 -6.42 2.98
CA GLN A 112 -14.87 -6.51 3.56
C GLN A 112 -14.15 -7.79 3.15
N ASN A 113 -14.88 -8.90 3.08
CA ASN A 113 -14.34 -10.18 2.63
C ASN A 113 -13.81 -10.07 1.20
N MET A 114 -14.54 -9.39 0.30
CA MET A 114 -14.12 -9.21 -1.09
C MET A 114 -12.95 -8.25 -1.27
N VAL A 115 -12.83 -7.22 -0.42
CA VAL A 115 -11.65 -6.33 -0.37
C VAL A 115 -10.37 -7.11 -0.14
N LEU A 116 -10.43 -8.16 0.68
CA LEU A 116 -9.27 -8.98 1.02
C LEU A 116 -9.13 -10.18 0.05
N PHE A 117 -10.23 -10.71 -0.46
CA PHE A 117 -10.22 -11.84 -1.39
C PHE A 117 -9.62 -11.48 -2.76
N ALA A 118 -10.06 -10.38 -3.38
CA ALA A 118 -9.66 -10.05 -4.75
C ALA A 118 -8.14 -9.79 -4.91
N PRO A 119 -7.46 -9.04 -4.01
CA PRO A 119 -6.01 -8.84 -4.10
C PRO A 119 -5.21 -10.14 -4.11
N ASN A 120 -5.60 -11.14 -3.31
CA ASN A 120 -4.92 -12.44 -3.29
C ASN A 120 -4.87 -13.12 -4.68
N ILE A 121 -5.91 -12.94 -5.50
CA ILE A 121 -5.96 -13.48 -6.87
C ILE A 121 -4.94 -12.77 -7.75
N PHE A 122 -4.94 -11.44 -7.73
CA PHE A 122 -4.08 -10.65 -8.61
C PHE A 122 -2.61 -10.76 -8.21
N ILE A 123 -2.32 -10.93 -6.92
CA ILE A 123 -0.98 -11.25 -6.43
C ILE A 123 -0.50 -12.60 -6.98
N LEU A 124 -1.33 -13.65 -6.91
CA LEU A 124 -0.99 -14.95 -7.49
C LEU A 124 -0.79 -14.86 -9.00
N GLN A 125 -1.66 -14.13 -9.70
CA GLN A 125 -1.56 -13.89 -11.13
C GLN A 125 -0.26 -13.19 -11.49
N TYR A 126 0.10 -12.16 -10.73
CA TYR A 126 1.33 -11.40 -10.89
C TYR A 126 2.55 -12.31 -10.75
N LEU A 127 2.70 -12.99 -9.61
CA LEU A 127 3.85 -13.84 -9.30
C LEU A 127 3.98 -15.03 -10.27
N THR A 128 2.85 -15.56 -10.75
CA THR A 128 2.85 -16.60 -11.77
C THR A 128 3.39 -16.07 -13.10
N LYS A 129 2.97 -14.87 -13.52
CA LYS A 129 3.40 -14.26 -14.79
C LYS A 129 4.85 -13.82 -14.75
N THR A 130 5.34 -13.34 -13.61
CA THR A 130 6.75 -12.96 -13.43
C THR A 130 7.66 -14.12 -13.07
N ARG A 131 7.11 -15.34 -12.92
CA ARG A 131 7.86 -16.56 -12.53
C ARG A 131 8.54 -16.43 -11.16
N GLN A 132 7.96 -15.62 -10.27
CA GLN A 132 8.44 -15.40 -8.89
C GLN A 132 7.60 -16.15 -7.85
N LEU A 133 6.63 -16.98 -8.27
CA LEU A 133 5.75 -17.72 -7.36
C LEU A 133 6.48 -18.91 -6.73
N THR A 134 6.53 -18.95 -5.39
CA THR A 134 7.01 -20.12 -4.64
C THR A 134 5.85 -21.03 -4.19
N PRO A 135 6.10 -22.33 -3.94
CA PRO A 135 5.07 -23.25 -3.45
C PRO A 135 4.45 -22.83 -2.12
N GLU A 136 5.22 -22.23 -1.21
CA GLU A 136 4.76 -21.77 0.11
C GLU A 136 3.75 -20.63 -0.04
N ILE A 137 4.08 -19.64 -0.89
CA ILE A 137 3.21 -18.51 -1.21
C ILE A 137 1.92 -19.03 -1.88
N GLN A 138 2.06 -19.95 -2.84
CA GLN A 138 0.92 -20.53 -3.53
C GLN A 138 -0.02 -21.25 -2.57
N SER A 139 0.52 -22.09 -1.69
CA SER A 139 -0.26 -22.83 -0.70
C SER A 139 -1.00 -21.90 0.27
N LYS A 140 -0.30 -20.89 0.81
CA LYS A 140 -0.87 -19.87 1.71
C LYS A 140 -2.02 -19.11 1.04
N ALA A 141 -1.80 -18.62 -0.19
CA ALA A 141 -2.79 -17.85 -0.94
C ALA A 141 -3.99 -18.72 -1.34
N LYS A 142 -3.80 -19.98 -1.77
CA LYS A 142 -4.90 -20.91 -2.06
C LYS A 142 -5.79 -21.12 -0.84
N ARG A 143 -5.22 -21.37 0.33
CA ARG A 143 -5.97 -21.51 1.58
C ARG A 143 -6.80 -20.26 1.91
N PHE A 144 -6.23 -19.07 1.68
CA PHE A 144 -6.95 -17.80 1.88
C PHE A 144 -8.10 -17.63 0.88
N LEU A 145 -7.88 -18.00 -0.39
CA LEU A 145 -8.92 -17.97 -1.41
C LEU A 145 -10.03 -18.99 -1.12
N GLU A 146 -9.72 -20.23 -0.75
CA GLU A 146 -10.74 -21.25 -0.42
C GLU A 146 -11.61 -20.80 0.76
N SER A 147 -10.99 -20.31 1.83
CA SER A 147 -11.69 -19.76 2.99
C SER A 147 -12.54 -18.55 2.62
N GLY A 148 -12.00 -17.60 1.87
CA GLY A 148 -12.73 -16.42 1.43
C GLY A 148 -13.88 -16.73 0.48
N TYR A 149 -13.74 -17.73 -0.39
CA TYR A 149 -14.80 -18.23 -1.26
C TYR A 149 -15.94 -18.81 -0.44
N GLN A 150 -15.66 -19.76 0.46
CA GLN A 150 -16.68 -20.36 1.35
C GLN A 150 -17.38 -19.30 2.19
N ARG A 151 -16.62 -18.34 2.74
CA ARG A 151 -17.19 -17.23 3.51
C ARG A 151 -18.07 -16.33 2.65
N GLN A 152 -17.65 -16.00 1.43
CA GLN A 152 -18.44 -15.15 0.55
C GLN A 152 -19.78 -15.79 0.18
N LEU A 153 -19.84 -17.12 0.05
CA LEU A 153 -21.10 -17.84 -0.19
C LEU A 153 -22.13 -17.66 0.93
N THR A 154 -21.70 -17.37 2.17
CA THR A 154 -22.64 -17.05 3.26
C THR A 154 -23.40 -15.74 3.05
N TYR A 155 -22.86 -14.86 2.20
CA TYR A 155 -23.48 -13.59 1.79
C TYR A 155 -24.23 -13.69 0.46
N LYS A 156 -24.32 -14.89 -0.12
CA LYS A 156 -25.14 -15.17 -1.30
C LYS A 156 -26.62 -15.26 -0.89
N ARG A 157 -27.48 -14.61 -1.66
CA ARG A 157 -28.92 -14.63 -1.48
C ARG A 157 -29.57 -15.73 -2.34
N ASN A 158 -30.83 -16.05 -2.02
CA ASN A 158 -31.61 -17.09 -2.70
C ASN A 158 -31.84 -16.77 -4.17
N ASP A 159 -31.91 -15.48 -4.53
CA ASP A 159 -32.07 -14.99 -5.90
C ASP A 159 -30.75 -14.98 -6.70
N GLY A 160 -29.63 -15.37 -6.08
CA GLY A 160 -28.31 -15.42 -6.70
C GLY A 160 -27.47 -14.15 -6.52
N SER A 161 -28.03 -13.09 -5.94
CA SER A 161 -27.28 -11.86 -5.67
C SER A 161 -26.40 -11.95 -4.42
N TYR A 162 -25.48 -11.00 -4.26
CA TYR A 162 -24.69 -10.80 -3.04
C TYR A 162 -24.99 -9.44 -2.43
N SER A 163 -24.97 -9.37 -1.11
CA SER A 163 -25.06 -8.12 -0.34
C SER A 163 -24.09 -8.15 0.85
N ALA A 164 -23.94 -7.05 1.58
CA ALA A 164 -23.01 -6.98 2.70
C ALA A 164 -23.34 -8.00 3.81
N PHE A 165 -24.64 -8.23 4.06
CA PHE A 165 -25.13 -9.13 5.12
C PHE A 165 -25.99 -10.29 4.59
N GLY A 166 -25.88 -10.58 3.29
CA GLY A 166 -26.58 -11.67 2.62
C GLY A 166 -28.10 -11.58 2.80
N GLN A 167 -28.70 -12.62 3.37
CA GLN A 167 -30.16 -12.73 3.51
C GLN A 167 -30.77 -11.78 4.52
N SER A 168 -29.96 -11.17 5.38
CA SER A 168 -30.45 -10.18 6.35
C SER A 168 -30.79 -8.84 5.68
N ASP A 169 -30.23 -8.56 4.52
CA ASP A 169 -30.55 -7.35 3.75
C ASP A 169 -31.89 -7.50 3.03
N LYS A 170 -32.53 -6.38 2.68
CA LYS A 170 -33.80 -6.40 1.94
C LYS A 170 -33.63 -6.81 0.47
N GLU A 171 -32.48 -6.49 -0.11
CA GLU A 171 -32.18 -6.70 -1.54
C GLU A 171 -30.67 -6.97 -1.74
N GLY A 172 -30.33 -7.54 -2.90
CA GLY A 172 -28.95 -7.70 -3.33
C GLY A 172 -28.31 -6.39 -3.82
N ASN A 173 -26.99 -6.36 -3.87
CA ASN A 173 -26.24 -5.21 -4.38
C ASN A 173 -25.68 -5.52 -5.79
N THR A 174 -26.00 -4.70 -6.78
CA THR A 174 -25.56 -4.92 -8.17
C THR A 174 -24.04 -4.91 -8.30
N TRP A 175 -23.39 -3.93 -7.70
CA TRP A 175 -21.94 -3.75 -7.80
C TRP A 175 -21.19 -4.89 -7.12
N LEU A 176 -21.58 -5.24 -5.89
CA LEU A 176 -20.95 -6.33 -5.14
C LEU A 176 -21.15 -7.67 -5.87
N THR A 177 -22.35 -7.93 -6.40
CA THR A 177 -22.62 -9.15 -7.17
C THR A 177 -21.73 -9.22 -8.41
N ALA A 178 -21.61 -8.13 -9.16
CA ALA A 178 -20.72 -8.06 -10.33
C ALA A 178 -19.24 -8.24 -9.94
N PHE A 179 -18.82 -7.62 -8.84
CA PHE A 179 -17.46 -7.73 -8.33
C PHE A 179 -17.12 -9.16 -7.88
N VAL A 180 -18.05 -9.84 -7.19
CA VAL A 180 -17.92 -11.25 -6.81
C VAL A 180 -17.81 -12.13 -8.04
N VAL A 181 -18.72 -12.01 -9.01
CA VAL A 181 -18.69 -12.81 -10.25
C VAL A 181 -17.37 -12.62 -11.00
N LYS A 182 -16.91 -11.38 -11.17
CA LYS A 182 -15.61 -11.07 -11.80
C LYS A 182 -14.45 -11.74 -11.06
N SER A 183 -14.40 -11.60 -9.74
CA SER A 183 -13.32 -12.10 -8.91
C SER A 183 -13.31 -13.62 -8.85
N PHE A 184 -14.47 -14.25 -8.65
CA PHE A 184 -14.61 -15.71 -8.68
C PHE A 184 -14.18 -16.27 -10.03
N ASN A 185 -14.61 -15.67 -11.14
CA ASN A 185 -14.18 -16.14 -12.45
C ASN A 185 -12.65 -16.04 -12.63
N LYS A 186 -12.00 -15.01 -12.07
CA LYS A 186 -10.53 -14.85 -12.08
C LYS A 186 -9.81 -15.80 -11.12
N ALA A 187 -10.48 -16.30 -10.08
CA ALA A 187 -9.91 -17.24 -9.11
C ALA A 187 -9.93 -18.71 -9.58
N ARG A 188 -10.75 -19.06 -10.57
CA ARG A 188 -10.89 -20.44 -11.12
C ARG A 188 -9.56 -21.15 -11.49
N PRO A 189 -8.52 -20.48 -12.01
CA PRO A 189 -7.24 -21.14 -12.29
C PRO A 189 -6.49 -21.59 -11.03
N TYR A 190 -6.84 -21.07 -9.85
CA TYR A 190 -6.10 -21.28 -8.61
C TYR A 190 -6.85 -22.16 -7.61
N ILE A 191 -8.17 -22.05 -7.55
CA ILE A 191 -9.05 -22.79 -6.62
C ILE A 191 -10.31 -23.30 -7.34
N PHE A 192 -10.95 -24.33 -6.77
CA PHE A 192 -12.24 -24.82 -7.27
C PHE A 192 -13.36 -23.83 -6.96
N ILE A 193 -14.13 -23.47 -7.98
CA ILE A 193 -15.32 -22.62 -7.86
C ILE A 193 -16.44 -23.28 -8.65
N ASP A 194 -17.59 -23.44 -8.00
CA ASP A 194 -18.76 -24.06 -8.61
C ASP A 194 -19.38 -23.10 -9.65
N GLU A 195 -19.51 -23.58 -10.89
CA GLU A 195 -20.10 -22.83 -11.99
C GLU A 195 -21.58 -22.52 -11.74
N SER A 196 -22.28 -23.33 -10.93
CA SER A 196 -23.68 -23.10 -10.56
C SER A 196 -23.85 -21.76 -9.84
N HIS A 197 -22.91 -21.41 -8.96
CA HIS A 197 -22.92 -20.14 -8.21
C HIS A 197 -22.70 -18.95 -9.14
N LEU A 198 -21.79 -19.08 -10.12
CA LEU A 198 -21.54 -18.06 -11.12
C LEU A 198 -22.74 -17.86 -12.05
N SER A 199 -23.30 -18.95 -12.58
CA SER A 199 -24.43 -18.92 -13.50
C SER A 199 -25.68 -18.30 -12.86
N HIS A 200 -25.98 -18.64 -11.61
CA HIS A 200 -27.08 -18.07 -10.86
C HIS A 200 -26.91 -16.55 -10.67
N SER A 201 -25.72 -16.12 -10.24
CA SER A 201 -25.42 -14.69 -10.02
C SER A 201 -25.42 -13.89 -11.32
N PHE A 202 -24.91 -14.49 -12.41
CA PHE A 202 -24.90 -13.88 -13.73
C PHE A 202 -26.31 -13.72 -14.30
N SER A 203 -27.18 -14.72 -14.10
CA SER A 203 -28.59 -14.66 -14.48
C SER A 203 -29.32 -13.54 -13.74
N TRP A 204 -29.07 -13.38 -12.44
CA TRP A 204 -29.61 -12.27 -11.66
C TRP A 204 -29.14 -10.91 -12.17
N LEU A 205 -27.85 -10.75 -12.50
CA LEU A 205 -27.32 -9.51 -13.09
C LEU A 205 -27.99 -9.20 -14.45
N LYS A 206 -28.13 -10.22 -15.31
CA LYS A 206 -28.79 -10.09 -16.61
C LYS A 206 -30.26 -9.64 -16.49
N ASN A 207 -30.97 -10.16 -15.47
CA ASN A 207 -32.35 -9.77 -15.19
C ASN A 207 -32.48 -8.34 -14.63
N ASN A 208 -31.41 -7.80 -14.02
CA ASN A 208 -31.33 -6.42 -13.55
C ASN A 208 -30.82 -5.42 -14.61
N ARG A 209 -30.86 -5.81 -15.89
CA ARG A 209 -30.52 -4.95 -17.03
C ARG A 209 -31.79 -4.26 -17.56
N ASN A 210 -31.69 -2.96 -17.81
CA ASN A 210 -32.72 -2.17 -18.49
C ASN A 210 -32.82 -2.55 -19.98
N GLU A 211 -33.92 -2.15 -20.62
CA GLU A 211 -34.13 -2.33 -22.07
C GLU A 211 -33.07 -1.62 -22.92
N ASN A 212 -32.52 -0.51 -22.42
CA ASN A 212 -31.43 0.23 -23.06
C ASN A 212 -30.04 -0.44 -22.91
N GLY A 213 -29.96 -1.61 -22.26
CA GLY A 213 -28.72 -2.36 -22.05
C GLY A 213 -27.91 -1.96 -20.82
N CYS A 214 -28.25 -0.89 -20.10
CA CYS A 214 -27.58 -0.49 -18.86
C CYS A 214 -28.02 -1.36 -17.67
N PHE A 215 -27.12 -1.61 -16.73
CA PHE A 215 -27.46 -2.30 -15.47
C PHE A 215 -28.04 -1.32 -14.46
N ARG A 216 -29.12 -1.73 -13.77
CA ARG A 216 -29.70 -0.94 -12.67
C ARG A 216 -28.83 -1.09 -11.43
N SER A 217 -28.49 0.04 -10.80
CA SER A 217 -27.83 0.03 -9.49
C SER A 217 -28.89 -0.19 -8.41
N VAL A 218 -28.93 -1.39 -7.83
CA VAL A 218 -29.82 -1.75 -6.72
C VAL A 218 -28.99 -2.14 -5.49
N GLY A 219 -29.63 -2.10 -4.33
CA GLY A 219 -29.00 -2.34 -3.04
C GLY A 219 -28.12 -1.21 -2.50
N ARG A 220 -27.81 -1.33 -1.21
CA ARG A 220 -26.93 -0.39 -0.49
C ARG A 220 -25.54 -0.97 -0.41
N LEU A 221 -24.54 -0.13 -0.70
CA LEU A 221 -23.14 -0.41 -0.40
C LEU A 221 -22.79 0.38 0.86
N PHE A 222 -22.17 -0.25 1.86
CA PHE A 222 -21.82 0.43 3.10
C PHE A 222 -20.45 1.09 3.04
N ASN A 223 -19.50 0.50 2.30
CA ASN A 223 -18.18 1.07 2.09
C ASN A 223 -17.94 1.49 0.64
N ASN A 224 -18.14 2.78 0.35
CA ASN A 224 -17.93 3.35 -0.99
C ASN A 224 -16.45 3.37 -1.43
N ALA A 225 -15.48 3.17 -0.55
CA ALA A 225 -14.07 3.12 -0.93
C ALA A 225 -13.72 1.90 -1.82
N MET A 226 -14.65 0.95 -1.95
CA MET A 226 -14.49 -0.18 -2.85
C MET A 226 -14.87 0.12 -4.32
N LYS A 227 -15.62 1.20 -4.56
CA LYS A 227 -16.09 1.61 -5.89
C LYS A 227 -15.10 2.58 -6.54
#